data_AF-A0A933CSG7-F1
#
_entry.id   AF-A0A933CSG7-F1
#
_cell.length_a   1.000
_cell.length_b   1.000
_cell.length_c   1.000
_cell.angle_alpha   90.00
_cell.angle_beta   90.00
_cell.angle_gamma   90.00
#
_symmetry.space_group_name_H-M   'P 1'
#
loop_
_entity.id
_entity.type
_entity.pdbx_description
1 polymer ?
#
loop_
_entity_poly.entity_id
_entity_poly.type
_entity_poly.pdbx_seq_one_letter_code
_entity_poly.pdbx_strand_id
1 'polypeptide(L)'
;MDGITFADFSKLATKRRWTPEFLAERFRGKIEEPSEFFHRVMLGKYADVAIPYRTVLAFYFQELRFDQAESGRARLCVCGCGRPVAERKKWAFPGCKKRSQRAKATDRPEGVEKSLDFATSKPGQKAGHGLCLAPGFDPGQKGFKSEFHRDE
;
A
#
# COMPACT_ATOMS: atom_id res chain seq x y z
N MET A 1 12.75 -21.09 20.76
CA MET A 1 11.75 -20.14 20.23
C MET A 1 12.38 -18.77 20.35
N ASP A 2 12.88 -18.24 19.24
CA ASP A 2 13.48 -16.90 19.24
C ASP A 2 12.34 -15.89 19.43
N GLY A 3 12.23 -15.36 20.65
CA GLY A 3 11.25 -14.35 20.98
C GLY A 3 11.56 -13.05 20.23
N ILE A 4 10.52 -12.29 19.88
CA ILE A 4 10.70 -10.97 19.27
C ILE A 4 11.47 -10.08 20.26
N THR A 5 12.58 -9.53 19.78
CA THR A 5 13.49 -8.71 20.58
C THR A 5 13.20 -7.22 20.40
N PHE A 6 13.71 -6.38 21.30
CA PHE A 6 13.66 -4.94 21.11
C PHE A 6 14.48 -4.46 19.90
N ALA A 7 15.50 -5.21 19.47
CA ALA A 7 16.21 -4.92 18.22
C ALA A 7 15.29 -5.02 17.00
N ASP A 8 14.38 -5.99 16.96
CA ASP A 8 13.43 -6.13 15.86
C ASP A 8 12.40 -5.00 15.86
N PHE A 9 11.97 -4.58 17.06
CA PHE A 9 11.08 -3.45 17.22
C PHE A 9 11.74 -2.12 16.82
N SER A 10 12.98 -1.88 17.23
CA SER A 10 13.70 -0.64 16.89
C SER A 10 13.93 -0.52 15.39
N LYS A 11 14.30 -1.61 14.71
CA LYS A 11 14.41 -1.66 13.23
C LYS A 11 13.10 -1.25 12.56
N LEU A 12 11.97 -1.77 13.05
CA LEU A 12 10.64 -1.45 12.51
C LEU A 12 10.28 0.02 12.77
N ALA A 13 10.55 0.52 13.97
CA ALA A 13 10.33 1.93 14.33
C ALA A 13 11.17 2.88 13.47
N THR A 14 12.46 2.58 13.25
CA THR A 14 13.33 3.36 12.36
C THR A 14 12.82 3.33 10.91
N LYS A 15 12.38 2.17 10.41
CA LYS A 15 11.81 2.03 9.07
C LYS A 15 10.58 2.93 8.87
N ARG A 16 9.72 3.03 9.89
CA ARG A 16 8.51 3.88 9.89
C ARG A 16 8.75 5.32 10.34
N ARG A 17 9.99 5.67 10.70
CA ARG A 17 10.39 6.99 11.25
C ARG A 17 9.59 7.38 12.50
N TRP A 18 9.30 6.43 13.37
CA TRP A 18 8.68 6.74 14.66
C TRP A 18 9.69 7.32 15.63
N THR A 19 9.28 8.39 16.30
CA THR A 19 10.05 8.99 17.39
C THR A 19 9.65 8.35 18.72
N PRO A 20 10.53 8.34 19.74
CA PRO A 20 10.18 7.80 21.05
C PRO A 20 9.00 8.53 21.68
N GLU A 21 8.81 9.82 21.41
CA GLU A 21 7.67 10.62 21.90
C GLU A 21 6.35 10.14 21.29
N PHE A 22 6.34 9.82 19.99
CA PHE A 22 5.17 9.27 19.31
C PHE A 22 4.77 7.92 19.91
N LEU A 23 5.75 7.05 20.16
CA LEU A 23 5.52 5.78 20.83
C LEU A 23 5.04 5.99 22.27
N ALA A 24 5.64 6.95 22.98
CA ALA A 24 5.27 7.26 24.36
C ALA A 24 3.82 7.67 24.50
N GLU A 25 3.34 8.55 23.61
CA GLU A 25 1.94 8.98 23.61
C GLU A 25 1.00 7.80 23.31
N ARG A 26 1.39 6.93 22.36
CA ARG A 26 0.57 5.76 22.00
C ARG A 26 0.48 4.70 23.09
N PHE A 27 1.50 4.60 23.94
CA PHE A 27 1.56 3.64 25.05
C PHE A 27 1.36 4.29 26.42
N ARG A 28 0.86 5.53 26.45
CA ARG A 28 0.53 6.25 27.69
C ARG A 28 -0.47 5.45 28.52
N GLY A 29 -0.13 5.25 29.80
CA GLY A 29 -0.94 4.47 30.75
C GLY A 29 -0.83 2.94 30.62
N LYS A 30 -0.03 2.42 29.68
CA LYS A 30 0.24 0.97 29.53
C LYS A 30 1.62 0.56 30.05
N ILE A 31 2.56 1.51 30.03
CA ILE A 31 3.94 1.34 30.48
C ILE A 31 4.23 2.52 31.41
N GLU A 32 4.95 2.24 32.48
CA GLU A 32 5.47 3.27 33.38
C GLU A 32 6.59 4.04 32.67
N GLU A 33 6.52 5.37 32.66
CA GLU A 33 7.49 6.25 31.99
C GLU A 33 7.80 5.85 30.53
N PRO A 34 6.79 5.85 29.65
CA PRO A 34 6.94 5.29 28.31
C PRO A 34 7.95 6.08 27.45
N SER A 35 8.11 7.38 27.71
CA SER A 35 9.08 8.23 27.01
C SER A 35 10.51 7.76 27.23
N GLU A 36 10.95 7.63 28.48
CA GLU A 36 12.29 7.14 28.79
C GLU A 36 12.51 5.71 28.31
N PHE A 37 11.50 4.87 28.48
CA PHE A 37 11.57 3.47 28.07
C PHE A 37 11.86 3.35 26.56
N PHE A 38 11.05 4.00 25.71
CA PHE A 38 11.25 3.93 24.26
C PHE A 38 12.52 4.65 23.82
N HIS A 39 12.95 5.70 24.52
CA HIS A 39 14.24 6.32 24.26
C HIS A 39 15.40 5.33 24.47
N ARG A 40 15.41 4.57 25.57
CA ARG A 40 16.43 3.54 25.84
C ARG A 40 16.39 2.38 24.84
N VAL A 41 15.19 1.97 24.42
CA VAL A 41 14.99 0.93 23.38
C VAL A 41 15.55 1.39 22.03
N MET A 42 15.27 2.63 21.62
CA MET A 42 15.76 3.20 20.36
C MET A 42 17.28 3.41 20.36
N LEU A 43 17.87 3.69 21.54
CA LEU A 43 19.32 3.72 21.72
C LEU A 43 19.98 2.33 21.70
N GLY A 44 19.20 1.24 21.61
CA GLY A 44 19.72 -0.13 21.52
C GLY A 44 20.20 -0.71 22.84
N LYS A 45 19.96 -0.06 23.99
CA LYS A 45 20.40 -0.56 25.31
C LYS A 45 19.83 -1.93 25.69
N TYR A 46 18.71 -2.32 25.08
CA TYR A 46 18.00 -3.57 25.33
C TYR A 46 17.86 -4.46 24.09
N ALA A 47 18.74 -4.30 23.09
CA ALA A 47 18.62 -4.94 21.78
C ALA A 47 18.26 -6.44 21.83
N ASP A 48 18.95 -7.21 22.67
CA ASP A 48 18.79 -8.67 22.76
C ASP A 48 17.69 -9.11 23.75
N VAL A 49 17.04 -8.17 24.43
CA VAL A 49 16.00 -8.47 25.42
C VAL A 49 14.67 -8.73 24.70
N ALA A 50 14.03 -9.83 25.04
CA ALA A 50 12.69 -10.16 24.56
C ALA A 50 11.66 -9.17 25.12
N ILE A 51 10.72 -8.73 24.29
CA ILE A 51 9.72 -7.72 24.69
C ILE A 51 8.75 -8.33 25.72
N PRO A 52 8.72 -7.86 26.98
CA PRO A 52 7.85 -8.44 28.01
C PRO A 52 6.41 -7.91 27.93
N TYR A 53 6.19 -6.79 27.25
CA TYR A 53 4.90 -6.11 27.16
C TYR A 53 4.05 -6.67 26.02
N ARG A 54 2.95 -7.36 26.36
CA ARG A 54 2.00 -7.92 25.38
C ARG A 54 1.40 -6.85 24.46
N THR A 55 1.17 -5.65 24.97
CA THR A 55 0.62 -4.51 24.21
C THR A 55 1.59 -4.04 23.12
N VAL A 56 2.88 -4.01 23.42
CA VAL A 56 3.94 -3.66 22.46
C VAL A 56 4.09 -4.74 21.41
N LEU A 57 4.05 -6.02 21.81
CA LEU A 57 4.06 -7.16 20.87
C LEU A 57 2.86 -7.14 19.92
N ALA A 58 1.65 -6.93 20.45
CA ALA A 58 0.44 -6.85 19.62
C ALA A 58 0.54 -5.72 18.58
N PHE A 59 1.05 -4.56 18.99
CA PHE A 59 1.30 -3.43 18.10
C PHE A 59 2.36 -3.78 17.04
N TYR A 60 3.47 -4.40 17.44
CA TYR A 60 4.50 -4.86 16.51
C TYR A 60 3.94 -5.80 15.44
N PHE A 61 3.18 -6.83 15.82
CA PHE A 61 2.59 -7.78 14.87
C PHE A 61 1.56 -7.11 13.95
N GLN A 62 0.76 -6.18 14.46
CA GLN A 62 -0.17 -5.41 13.65
C GLN A 62 0.57 -4.64 12.55
N GLU A 63 1.66 -3.97 12.91
CA GLU A 63 2.46 -3.17 11.99
C GLU A 63 3.26 -4.02 11.00
N LEU A 64 3.73 -5.19 11.44
CA LEU A 64 4.34 -6.18 10.56
C LEU A 64 3.35 -6.66 9.48
N ARG A 65 2.08 -6.87 9.84
CA ARG A 65 1.03 -7.23 8.87
C ARG A 65 0.74 -6.09 7.88
N PHE A 66 0.76 -4.84 8.33
CA PHE A 66 0.65 -3.69 7.43
C PHE A 66 1.84 -3.61 6.48
N ASP A 67 3.06 -3.82 6.97
CA ASP A 67 4.26 -3.84 6.14
C ASP A 67 4.22 -4.96 5.09
N GLN A 68 3.74 -6.14 5.48
CA GLN A 68 3.51 -7.25 4.56
C GLN A 68 2.39 -6.96 3.56
N ALA A 69 1.32 -6.25 3.94
CA ALA A 69 0.26 -5.88 3.01
C ALA A 69 0.73 -4.81 2.00
N GLU A 70 1.54 -3.86 2.46
CA GLU A 70 2.13 -2.80 1.63
C GLU A 70 3.17 -3.39 0.66
N SER A 71 4.01 -4.30 1.16
CA SER A 71 4.98 -5.06 0.35
C SER A 71 4.32 -6.15 -0.50
N GLY A 72 3.16 -6.63 -0.07
CA GLY A 72 2.49 -7.85 -0.54
C GLY A 72 1.33 -7.63 -1.49
N ARG A 73 1.18 -6.44 -2.09
CA ARG A 73 0.55 -6.38 -3.41
C ARG A 73 1.49 -7.02 -4.43
N ALA A 74 1.66 -8.33 -4.33
CA ALA A 74 2.35 -9.14 -5.31
C ALA A 74 1.70 -8.82 -6.66
N ARG A 75 2.44 -8.10 -7.51
CA ARG A 75 1.92 -7.73 -8.82
C ARG A 75 1.69 -9.02 -9.58
N LEU A 76 0.50 -9.23 -10.08
CA LEU A 76 0.21 -10.40 -10.89
C LEU A 76 0.83 -10.22 -12.29
N CYS A 77 1.19 -11.33 -12.93
CA CYS A 77 1.71 -11.29 -14.29
C CYS A 77 0.73 -10.56 -15.22
N VAL A 78 1.22 -9.57 -15.97
CA VAL A 78 0.39 -8.85 -16.96
C VAL A 78 -0.09 -9.75 -18.10
N CYS A 79 0.52 -10.91 -18.26
CA CYS A 79 0.05 -11.93 -19.19
C CYS A 79 -1.28 -12.60 -18.79
N GLY A 80 -1.79 -12.34 -17.57
CA GLY A 80 -3.03 -12.94 -17.07
C GLY A 80 -2.89 -14.35 -16.48
N CYS A 81 -1.67 -14.90 -16.36
CA CYS A 81 -1.49 -16.27 -15.85
C CYS A 81 -1.71 -16.44 -14.33
N GLY A 82 -2.09 -15.37 -13.62
CA GLY A 82 -2.34 -15.39 -12.17
C GLY A 82 -1.10 -15.58 -11.28
N ARG A 83 0.11 -15.66 -11.85
CA ARG A 83 1.33 -15.89 -11.07
C ARG A 83 1.89 -14.58 -10.50
N PRO A 84 2.40 -14.59 -9.26
CA PRO A 84 3.02 -13.41 -8.65
C PRO A 84 4.32 -13.07 -9.39
N VAL A 85 4.56 -11.77 -9.51
CA VAL A 85 5.81 -11.23 -10.05
C VAL A 85 6.64 -10.74 -8.88
N ALA A 86 7.84 -11.29 -8.75
CA ALA A 86 8.80 -10.77 -7.80
C ALA A 86 9.24 -9.35 -8.23
N GLU A 87 9.37 -8.46 -7.25
CA GLU A 87 10.05 -7.17 -7.41
C GLU A 87 9.32 -6.20 -8.38
N ARG A 88 10.08 -5.38 -9.13
CA ARG A 88 9.55 -4.37 -10.07
C ARG A 88 9.33 -4.91 -11.49
N LYS A 89 9.38 -6.23 -11.69
CA LYS A 89 9.21 -6.84 -13.01
C LYS A 89 7.73 -6.85 -13.44
N LYS A 90 7.48 -6.93 -14.74
CA LYS A 90 6.12 -7.00 -15.33
C LYS A 90 5.63 -8.44 -15.58
N TRP A 91 6.56 -9.40 -15.63
CA TRP A 91 6.32 -10.76 -16.07
C TRP A 91 6.83 -11.76 -15.04
N ALA A 92 6.04 -12.80 -14.76
CA ALA A 92 6.44 -13.86 -13.83
C ALA A 92 7.60 -14.71 -14.40
N PHE A 93 7.58 -14.97 -15.72
CA PHE A 93 8.61 -15.74 -16.42
C PHE A 93 8.93 -15.12 -17.78
N PRO A 94 10.12 -15.34 -18.36
CA PRO A 94 10.46 -14.88 -19.70
C PRO A 94 9.48 -15.41 -20.78
N GLY A 95 8.94 -16.63 -20.60
CA GLY A 95 7.91 -17.18 -21.49
C GLY A 95 6.58 -16.40 -21.47
N CYS A 96 6.25 -15.70 -20.38
CA CYS A 96 5.05 -14.86 -20.29
C CYS A 96 5.15 -13.60 -21.18
N LYS A 97 6.37 -13.05 -21.34
CA LYS A 97 6.61 -11.94 -22.27
C LYS A 97 6.31 -12.37 -23.71
N LYS A 98 6.83 -13.53 -24.14
CA LYS A 98 6.59 -14.09 -25.48
C LYS A 98 5.10 -14.39 -25.73
N ARG A 99 4.39 -14.95 -24.74
CA ARG A 99 2.94 -15.18 -24.82
C ARG A 99 2.15 -13.89 -25.03
N SER A 100 2.44 -12.86 -24.22
CA SER A 100 1.75 -11.57 -24.37
C SER A 100 2.04 -10.90 -25.71
N GLN A 101 3.27 -11.02 -26.25
CA GLN A 101 3.60 -10.51 -27.58
C GLN A 101 2.83 -11.22 -28.70
N ARG A 102 2.68 -12.55 -28.62
CA ARG A 102 1.90 -13.33 -29.59
C ARG A 102 0.41 -12.97 -29.55
N ALA A 103 -0.18 -12.85 -28.37
CA ALA A 103 -1.57 -12.44 -28.22
C ALA A 103 -1.86 -11.09 -28.90
N LYS A 104 -0.94 -10.11 -28.78
CA LYS A 104 -1.06 -8.80 -29.44
C LYS A 104 -0.92 -8.85 -30.96
N ALA A 105 -0.20 -9.83 -31.51
CA ALA A 105 -0.07 -9.99 -32.95
C ALA A 105 -1.35 -10.56 -33.58
N THR A 106 -2.06 -11.42 -32.83
CA THR A 106 -3.36 -11.99 -33.25
C THR A 106 -4.51 -11.01 -33.09
N ASP A 107 -4.37 -10.00 -32.23
CA ASP A 107 -5.37 -8.93 -32.01
C ASP A 107 -5.23 -7.76 -33.01
N ARG A 108 -4.49 -7.93 -34.13
CA ARG A 108 -4.69 -7.04 -35.27
C ARG A 108 -6.02 -7.45 -35.91
N PRO A 109 -7.05 -6.59 -35.93
CA PRO A 109 -8.18 -6.84 -36.80
C PRO A 109 -7.62 -6.93 -38.22
N GLU A 110 -7.66 -8.12 -38.80
CA GLU A 110 -7.55 -8.29 -40.24
C GLU A 110 -8.60 -7.36 -40.87
N GLY A 111 -8.16 -6.61 -41.89
CA GLY A 111 -8.93 -5.55 -42.50
C GLY A 111 -10.32 -6.01 -42.91
N VAL A 112 -11.34 -5.39 -42.32
CA VAL A 112 -12.61 -5.18 -43.00
C VAL A 112 -12.52 -3.81 -43.65
N GLU A 113 -11.88 -3.76 -44.80
CA GLU A 113 -11.87 -2.58 -45.66
C GLU A 113 -13.18 -2.54 -46.46
N LYS A 114 -14.00 -1.52 -46.17
CA LYS A 114 -14.98 -0.82 -47.02
C LYS A 114 -15.96 -1.62 -47.89
N SER A 115 -17.25 -1.41 -47.63
CA SER A 115 -18.22 -1.17 -48.70
C SER A 115 -19.26 -0.15 -48.22
N LEU A 116 -19.48 0.83 -49.08
CA LEU A 116 -20.29 2.03 -48.95
C LEU A 116 -21.79 1.77 -49.13
N ASP A 117 -22.58 2.68 -48.54
CA ASP A 117 -23.93 3.13 -48.91
C ASP A 117 -25.09 2.10 -48.99
N PHE A 118 -26.07 2.23 -48.08
CA PHE A 118 -27.45 2.58 -48.47
C PHE A 118 -28.37 2.88 -47.25
N ALA A 119 -29.25 3.86 -47.47
CA ALA A 119 -30.55 4.09 -46.83
C ALA A 119 -30.62 4.68 -45.40
N THR A 120 -30.79 6.00 -45.40
CA THR A 120 -31.76 6.77 -44.60
C THR A 120 -32.86 5.97 -43.88
N SER A 121 -32.97 6.12 -42.56
CA SER A 121 -34.26 6.20 -41.85
C SER A 121 -34.16 6.91 -40.51
N LYS A 122 -35.24 7.64 -40.21
CA LYS A 122 -35.45 8.72 -39.24
C LYS A 122 -35.55 8.27 -37.76
N PRO A 123 -35.58 9.21 -36.80
CA PRO A 123 -35.29 8.98 -35.39
C PRO A 123 -36.50 8.45 -34.58
N GLY A 124 -36.24 7.43 -33.76
CA GLY A 124 -37.15 6.90 -32.75
C GLY A 124 -36.73 7.37 -31.35
N GLN A 125 -37.37 8.45 -30.93
CA GLN A 125 -37.33 9.04 -29.58
C GLN A 125 -38.05 8.13 -28.56
N LYS A 126 -37.38 7.76 -27.45
CA LYS A 126 -37.79 7.99 -26.03
C LYS A 126 -37.41 6.89 -25.03
N ALA A 127 -37.07 7.43 -23.85
CA ALA A 127 -37.25 6.90 -22.50
C ALA A 127 -36.16 5.96 -21.95
N GLY A 128 -35.55 6.43 -20.86
CA GLY A 128 -34.68 5.61 -20.00
C GLY A 128 -33.81 6.44 -19.07
N HIS A 129 -34.44 7.23 -18.20
CA HIS A 129 -33.78 7.86 -17.05
C HIS A 129 -32.99 6.80 -16.26
N GLY A 130 -31.67 6.95 -16.22
CA GLY A 130 -30.78 6.21 -15.34
C GLY A 130 -29.84 7.19 -14.67
N LEU A 131 -30.29 7.78 -13.57
CA LEU A 131 -29.51 8.65 -12.69
C LEU A 131 -28.34 7.85 -12.10
N CYS A 132 -27.16 7.96 -12.72
CA CYS A 132 -25.91 7.55 -12.09
C CYS A 132 -25.50 8.63 -11.08
N LEU A 133 -25.92 8.46 -9.83
CA LEU A 133 -25.40 9.19 -8.68
C LEU A 133 -23.90 8.91 -8.54
N ALA A 134 -23.08 9.91 -8.85
CA ALA A 134 -21.68 9.92 -8.45
C ALA A 134 -21.60 10.31 -6.96
N PRO A 135 -20.87 9.57 -6.10
CA PRO A 135 -20.49 10.10 -4.80
C PRO A 135 -19.40 11.17 -5.01
N GLY A 136 -19.75 12.41 -4.70
CA GLY A 136 -18.79 13.50 -4.51
C GLY A 136 -17.85 13.14 -3.36
N PHE A 137 -16.59 12.91 -3.70
CA PHE A 137 -15.52 12.81 -2.72
C PHE A 137 -15.11 14.24 -2.35
N ASP A 138 -15.36 14.59 -1.10
CA ASP A 138 -15.13 15.90 -0.49
C ASP A 138 -13.78 15.87 0.27
N PRO A 139 -12.67 16.41 -0.27
CA PRO A 139 -11.44 16.56 0.50
C PRO A 139 -11.47 17.87 1.30
N GLY A 140 -12.43 17.98 2.21
CA GLY A 140 -12.33 18.91 3.33
C GLY A 140 -11.40 18.32 4.39
N GLN A 141 -10.18 18.86 4.54
CA GLN A 141 -9.74 19.52 5.78
C GLN A 141 -8.21 19.68 5.89
N LYS A 142 -7.84 20.97 6.04
CA LYS A 142 -6.90 21.53 7.03
C LYS A 142 -5.40 21.37 6.75
N GLY A 143 -4.89 22.34 5.98
CA GLY A 143 -3.51 22.80 6.13
C GLY A 143 -3.33 23.50 7.47
N PHE A 144 -2.59 22.86 8.38
CA PHE A 144 -2.11 23.46 9.61
C PHE A 144 -0.72 24.06 9.31
N LYS A 145 -0.66 25.37 9.05
CA LYS A 145 0.60 26.12 9.04
C LYS A 145 1.04 26.28 10.49
N SER A 146 2.06 25.52 10.90
CA SER A 146 2.85 25.85 12.09
C SER A 146 4.06 26.65 11.61
N GLU A 147 3.98 27.96 11.80
CA GLU A 147 5.14 28.84 11.92
C GLU A 147 6.03 28.29 13.04
N PHE A 148 7.27 27.96 12.72
CA PHE A 148 8.32 27.86 13.72
C PHE A 148 9.36 28.93 13.39
N HIS A 149 9.31 30.00 14.18
CA HIS A 149 10.37 30.99 14.31
C HIS A 149 11.63 30.25 14.77
N ARG A 150 12.75 30.51 14.09
CA ARG A 150 14.07 30.03 14.50
C ARG A 150 14.85 31.26 14.94
N ASP A 151 14.87 31.50 16.24
CA ASP A 151 15.89 32.31 16.91
C ASP A 151 17.04 31.36 17.28
N GLU A 152 18.17 31.53 16.58
CA GLU A 152 19.58 31.37 16.98
C GLU A 152 20.45 31.19 15.73
#